data_AF-A0A7J4PZI0-F1
#
_entry.id   AF-A0A7J4PZI0-F1
#
_cell.length_a   1.000
_cell.length_b   1.000
_cell.length_c   1.000
_cell.angle_alpha   90.00
_cell.angle_beta   90.00
_cell.angle_gamma   90.00
#
_symmetry.space_group_name_H-M   'P 1'
#
loop_
_entity.id
_entity.type
_entity.pdbx_description
1 polymer ?
#
loop_
_entity_poly.entity_id
_entity_poly.type
_entity_poly.pdbx_seq_one_letter_code
_entity_poly.pdbx_strand_id
1 'polypeptide(L)'
;PLLELAFSLGATAVHILHSAKARHVQAIARDNGYEGEIMLETEFRLPPTYAHHTKGKAATAVRCWRFHLPGDAKLIEDEIEEA
;
A
#
# COMPACT_ATOMS: atom_id res chain seq x y z
N PRO A 1 -11.77 -3.62 9.87
CA PRO A 1 -13.05 -3.92 9.18
C PRO A 1 -12.98 -3.89 7.63
N LEU A 2 -12.42 -2.85 7.00
CA LEU A 2 -12.38 -2.77 5.53
C LEU A 2 -11.33 -3.71 4.91
N LEU A 3 -10.16 -3.82 5.51
CA LEU A 3 -9.05 -4.63 4.98
C LEU A 3 -9.36 -6.12 5.09
N GLU A 4 -9.86 -6.55 6.26
CA GLU A 4 -10.27 -7.92 6.51
C GLU A 4 -11.36 -8.36 5.52
N LEU A 5 -12.34 -7.48 5.25
CA LEU A 5 -13.34 -7.74 4.22
C LEU A 5 -12.70 -7.87 2.84
N ALA A 6 -11.84 -6.94 2.44
CA ALA A 6 -11.18 -6.94 1.13
C ALA A 6 -10.42 -8.25 0.88
N PHE A 7 -9.67 -8.74 1.87
CA PHE A 7 -8.94 -10.00 1.75
C PHE A 7 -9.85 -11.24 1.83
N SER A 8 -10.93 -11.19 2.61
CA SER A 8 -11.88 -12.33 2.72
C SER A 8 -12.65 -12.63 1.43
N LEU A 9 -12.72 -11.67 0.50
CA LEU A 9 -13.44 -11.83 -0.77
C LEU A 9 -12.71 -12.74 -1.77
N GLY A 10 -11.47 -13.15 -1.49
CA GLY A 10 -10.70 -14.05 -2.35
C GLY A 10 -10.34 -13.43 -3.70
N ALA A 11 -10.22 -12.10 -3.77
CA ALA A 11 -9.76 -11.41 -4.97
C ALA A 11 -8.34 -11.88 -5.35
N THR A 12 -8.05 -12.00 -6.65
CA THR A 12 -6.73 -12.39 -7.13
C THR A 12 -5.63 -11.43 -6.68
N ALA A 13 -5.98 -10.14 -6.57
CA ALA A 13 -5.11 -9.13 -5.98
C ALA A 13 -5.89 -7.99 -5.32
N VAL A 14 -5.26 -7.38 -4.31
CA VAL A 14 -5.77 -6.23 -3.57
C VAL A 14 -4.71 -5.13 -3.58
N HIS A 15 -5.05 -3.95 -4.11
CA HIS A 15 -4.13 -2.82 -4.17
C HIS A 15 -4.47 -1.80 -3.09
N ILE A 16 -3.46 -1.38 -2.32
CA ILE A 16 -3.65 -0.50 -1.16
C ILE A 16 -2.62 0.62 -1.18
N LEU A 17 -3.11 1.86 -1.29
CA LEU A 17 -2.30 3.04 -0.98
C LEU A 17 -2.44 3.37 0.50
N HIS A 18 -1.34 3.27 1.26
CA HIS A 18 -1.36 3.61 2.67
C HIS A 18 -0.05 4.21 3.15
N SER A 19 -0.02 4.72 4.38
CA SER A 19 1.21 5.29 4.94
C SER A 19 2.35 4.27 4.89
N ALA A 20 3.54 4.71 4.47
CA ALA A 20 4.73 3.86 4.44
C ALA A 20 5.11 3.30 5.84
N LYS A 21 4.65 3.94 6.91
CA LYS A 21 4.88 3.52 8.30
C LYS A 21 3.87 2.47 8.80
N ALA A 22 2.83 2.17 8.03
CA ALA A 22 1.79 1.27 8.47
C ALA A 22 2.22 -0.19 8.37
N ARG A 23 2.27 -0.87 9.52
CA ARG A 23 2.66 -2.29 9.63
C ARG A 23 1.47 -3.26 9.61
N HIS A 24 0.28 -2.75 9.91
CA HIS A 24 -0.92 -3.59 10.06
C HIS A 24 -1.43 -4.15 8.73
N VAL A 25 -1.25 -3.42 7.62
CA VAL A 25 -1.76 -3.84 6.30
C VAL A 25 -1.17 -5.17 5.87
N GLN A 26 0.17 -5.30 5.94
CA GLN A 26 0.86 -6.55 5.62
C GLN A 26 0.50 -7.68 6.57
N ALA A 27 0.32 -7.39 7.87
CA ALA A 27 -0.07 -8.39 8.85
C ALA A 27 -1.45 -8.98 8.52
N ILE A 28 -2.44 -8.12 8.28
CA ILE A 28 -3.80 -8.56 7.91
C ILE A 28 -3.79 -9.35 6.60
N ALA A 29 -3.03 -8.90 5.59
CA ALA A 29 -2.91 -9.61 4.32
C ALA A 29 -2.35 -11.03 4.50
N ARG A 30 -1.24 -11.15 5.23
CA ARG A 30 -0.59 -12.44 5.52
C ARG A 30 -1.51 -13.38 6.30
N ASP A 31 -2.25 -12.85 7.28
CA ASP A 31 -3.20 -13.64 8.07
C ASP A 31 -4.37 -14.17 7.21
N ASN A 32 -4.57 -13.60 6.01
CA ASN A 32 -5.51 -14.06 4.99
C ASN A 32 -4.84 -14.81 3.82
N GLY A 33 -3.55 -15.19 3.94
CA GLY A 33 -2.84 -15.98 2.95
C GLY A 33 -2.33 -15.22 1.73
N TYR A 34 -2.24 -13.89 1.79
CA TYR A 34 -1.69 -13.06 0.72
C TYR A 34 -0.21 -12.75 0.93
N GLU A 35 0.54 -12.73 -0.17
CA GLU A 35 1.88 -12.14 -0.29
C GLU A 35 1.77 -10.69 -0.76
N GLY A 36 2.79 -9.87 -0.52
CA GLY A 36 2.72 -8.43 -0.80
C GLY A 36 4.00 -7.86 -1.39
N GLU A 37 3.84 -7.08 -2.45
CA GLU A 37 4.91 -6.36 -3.15
C GLU A 37 4.63 -4.84 -3.17
N ILE A 38 5.69 -4.02 -3.12
CA ILE A 38 5.58 -2.56 -3.17
C ILE A 38 5.68 -2.13 -4.63
N MET A 39 4.58 -1.63 -5.18
CA MET A 39 4.53 -1.14 -6.56
C MET A 39 5.10 0.27 -6.70
N LEU A 40 4.97 1.08 -5.64
CA LEU A 40 5.37 2.48 -5.64
C LEU A 40 5.59 2.96 -4.20
N GLU A 41 6.63 3.75 -3.97
CA GLU A 41 6.81 4.55 -2.77
C GLU A 41 6.91 6.04 -3.16
N THR A 42 6.17 6.92 -2.50
CA THR A 42 6.16 8.35 -2.83
C THR A 42 5.70 9.23 -1.67
N GLU A 43 5.82 10.55 -1.81
CA GLU A 43 5.23 11.52 -0.91
C GLU A 43 3.85 11.98 -1.40
N PHE A 44 2.80 11.61 -0.67
CA PHE A 44 1.46 12.09 -0.93
C PHE A 44 1.22 13.44 -0.26
N ARG A 45 1.01 14.48 -1.07
CA ARG A 45 0.65 15.81 -0.57
C ARG A 45 -0.87 15.88 -0.38
N LEU A 46 -1.31 15.97 0.87
CA LEU A 46 -2.71 16.22 1.17
C LEU A 46 -3.13 17.59 0.60
N PRO A 47 -4.31 17.68 -0.05
CA PRO A 47 -4.84 18.97 -0.44
C PRO A 47 -4.99 19.87 0.79
N PRO A 48 -4.74 21.18 0.68
CA PRO A 48 -4.97 22.11 1.77
C PRO A 48 -6.44 22.02 2.16
N THR A 49 -6.72 21.56 3.38
CA THR A 49 -8.08 21.24 3.82
C THR A 49 -8.96 22.49 3.90
N TYR A 50 -8.37 23.70 4.06
CA TYR A 50 -9.07 25.00 4.08
C TYR A 50 -8.19 26.17 3.60
N ALA A 51 -8.79 27.19 2.98
CA ALA A 51 -8.12 28.37 2.39
C ALA A 51 -7.34 29.27 3.38
N HIS A 52 -7.60 29.14 4.68
CA HIS A 52 -6.96 29.93 5.75
C HIS A 52 -5.92 29.15 6.57
N HIS A 53 -5.63 27.89 6.19
CA HIS A 53 -4.57 27.12 6.83
C HIS A 53 -3.21 27.51 6.23
N THR A 54 -2.42 28.29 6.98
CA THR A 54 -1.05 28.71 6.61
C THR A 54 0.03 27.69 6.97
N LYS A 55 -0.32 26.54 7.58
CA LYS A 55 0.67 25.48 7.87
C LYS A 55 1.01 24.72 6.57
N GLY A 56 2.23 24.96 6.11
CA GLY A 56 2.79 24.35 4.91
C GLY A 56 2.65 22.82 4.90
N LYS A 57 1.98 22.33 3.86
CA LYS A 57 2.12 21.00 3.23
C LYS A 57 2.69 19.90 4.14
N ALA A 58 1.83 19.25 4.92
CA ALA A 58 2.18 17.96 5.53
C ALA A 58 2.10 16.87 4.45
N ALA A 59 3.19 16.68 3.71
CA ALA A 59 3.34 15.52 2.86
C ALA A 59 3.41 14.26 3.75
N THR A 60 2.85 13.15 3.26
CA THR A 60 2.90 11.85 3.95
C THR A 60 3.59 10.85 3.04
N ALA A 61 4.67 10.23 3.51
CA ALA A 61 5.25 9.08 2.82
C ALA A 61 4.23 7.94 2.75
N VAL A 62 3.94 7.47 1.53
CA VAL A 62 2.97 6.42 1.25
C VAL A 62 3.62 5.30 0.43
N ARG A 63 3.10 4.10 0.60
CA ARG A 63 3.39 2.92 -0.24
C ARG A 63 2.11 2.47 -0.92
N CYS A 64 2.21 2.18 -2.21
CA CYS A 64 1.22 1.42 -2.94
C CYS A 64 1.61 -0.05 -2.89
N TRP A 65 0.86 -0.83 -2.13
CA TRP A 65 1.01 -2.27 -2.05
C TRP A 65 0.14 -2.94 -3.09
N ARG A 66 0.67 -4.00 -3.69
CA ARG A 66 -0.11 -5.04 -4.36
C ARG A 66 0.00 -6.30 -3.52
N PHE A 67 -1.12 -6.73 -2.95
CA PHE A 67 -1.22 -8.02 -2.29
C PHE A 67 -1.81 -9.03 -3.26
N HIS A 68 -1.21 -10.21 -3.38
CA HIS A 68 -1.60 -11.24 -4.32
C HIS A 68 -1.59 -12.62 -3.65
N LEU A 69 -2.27 -13.58 -4.25
CA LEU A 69 -2.18 -14.97 -3.81
C LEU A 69 -0.80 -15.56 -4.15
N PRO A 70 -0.32 -16.58 -3.42
CA PRO A 70 0.97 -17.21 -3.68
C PRO A 70 1.10 -17.65 -5.15
N GLY A 71 2.24 -17.34 -5.77
CA GLY A 71 2.53 -17.66 -7.18
C GLY A 71 2.03 -16.63 -8.21
N ASP A 72 1.42 -15.52 -7.80
CA ASP A 72 1.03 -14.40 -8.68
C ASP A 72 1.90 -13.14 -8.46
N ALA A 73 3.16 -13.30 -8.06
CA ALA A 73 4.10 -12.17 -7.99
C ALA A 73 4.22 -11.50 -9.37
N LYS A 74 4.29 -10.17 -9.42
CA LYS A 74 4.47 -9.41 -10.66
C LYS A 74 5.82 -8.71 -10.73
N LEU A 75 6.40 -8.37 -9.58
CA LEU A 75 7.76 -7.89 -9.50
C LEU A 75 8.70 -9.09 -9.37
N ILE A 76 9.63 -9.19 -10.31
CA ILE A 76 10.68 -10.19 -10.31
C ILE A 76 11.90 -9.53 -9.63
N GLU A 77 12.56 -10.22 -8.71
CA GLU A 77 13.60 -9.65 -7.82
C GLU A 77 14.75 -8.94 -8.59
N ASP A 78 15.02 -9.33 -9.84
CA ASP A 78 16.06 -8.75 -10.71
C ASP A 78 15.75 -7.32 -11.19
N GLU A 79 14.50 -6.86 -11.21
CA GLU A 79 14.13 -5.49 -11.63
C GLU A 79 14.22 -4.46 -10.48
N ILE A 80 14.45 -4.90 -9.24
CA ILE A 80 14.50 -4.04 -8.04
C ILE A 80 15.91 -3.46 -7.82
N GLU A 81 16.95 -4.09 -8.36
CA GLU A 81 18.35 -3.67 -8.14
C GLU A 81 18.84 -2.56 -9.11
N GLU A 82 18.07 -2.25 -10.16
CA GLU A 82 18.43 -1.23 -11.16
C GLU A 82 17.64 0.10 -11.07
N ALA A 83 16.76 0.29 -10.05
CA ALA A 83 15.90 1.47 -9.91
C ALA A 83 16.31 2.44 -8.79
#